data_AF-A0A430L4R6-F1
#
_entry.id   AF-A0A430L4R6-F1
#
_cell.length_a   1.000
_cell.length_b   1.000
_cell.length_c   1.000
_cell.angle_alpha   90.00
_cell.angle_beta   90.00
_cell.angle_gamma   90.00
#
_symmetry.space_group_name_H-M   'P 1'
#
loop_
_entity.id
_entity.type
_entity.pdbx_description
1 polymer ?
#
loop_
_entity_poly.entity_id
_entity_poly.type
_entity_poly.pdbx_seq_one_letter_code
_entity_poly.pdbx_strand_id
1 'polypeptide(L)'
;MPGTTPPNKIAATKGYGAEVTFSGPQFEDREVVAAKVVNDTGARLVPPHGHPDIILGQATAGLEFQQQVKMPASFGLVLPTSAASRPGGAPGTVTTTEILLSDETNRP
;
A
#
# COMPACT_ATOMS: atom_id res chain seq x y z
N MET A 1 -1.32 8.00 -14.54
CA MET A 1 -2.32 6.90 -14.64
C MET A 1 -2.28 6.31 -16.04
N PRO A 2 -2.26 4.98 -16.20
CA PRO A 2 -2.38 4.33 -17.50
C PRO A 2 -3.59 4.82 -18.31
N GLY A 3 -3.43 4.98 -19.62
CA GLY A 3 -4.56 5.30 -20.52
C GLY A 3 -5.68 4.25 -20.50
N THR A 4 -5.38 3.01 -20.10
CA THR A 4 -6.34 1.91 -19.95
C THR A 4 -7.13 1.93 -18.63
N THR A 5 -6.95 2.97 -17.81
CA THR A 5 -7.63 3.06 -16.51
C THR A 5 -9.14 3.23 -16.69
N PRO A 6 -9.98 2.44 -15.99
CA PRO A 6 -11.44 2.59 -16.04
C PRO A 6 -11.92 4.03 -15.73
N PRO A 7 -12.91 4.57 -16.47
CA PRO A 7 -13.34 5.96 -16.33
C PRO A 7 -13.80 6.35 -14.91
N ASN A 8 -14.41 5.41 -14.19
CA ASN A 8 -14.85 5.63 -12.81
C ASN A 8 -13.68 5.91 -11.85
N LYS A 9 -12.53 5.26 -12.03
CA LYS A 9 -11.33 5.50 -11.22
C LYS A 9 -10.72 6.87 -11.53
N ILE A 10 -10.71 7.27 -12.81
CA ILE A 10 -10.24 8.59 -13.23
C ILE A 10 -11.14 9.69 -12.63
N ALA A 11 -12.46 9.52 -12.73
CA ALA A 11 -13.42 10.47 -12.19
C ALA A 11 -13.31 10.60 -10.67
N ALA A 12 -13.17 9.49 -9.95
CA ALA A 12 -12.97 9.50 -8.50
C ALA A 12 -11.69 10.26 -8.10
N THR A 13 -10.56 10.00 -8.76
CA THR A 13 -9.29 10.70 -8.48
C THR A 13 -9.41 12.20 -8.73
N LYS A 14 -10.03 12.62 -9.84
CA LYS A 14 -10.32 14.04 -10.08
C LYS A 14 -11.30 14.63 -9.04
N GLY A 15 -12.26 13.85 -8.58
CA GLY A 15 -13.21 14.24 -7.55
C GLY A 15 -12.56 14.52 -6.19
N TYR A 16 -11.43 13.88 -5.88
CA TYR A 16 -10.61 14.22 -4.70
C TYR A 16 -9.75 15.49 -4.88
N GLY A 17 -9.88 16.20 -6.01
CA GLY A 17 -9.12 17.43 -6.31
C GLY A 17 -7.74 17.18 -6.91
N ALA A 18 -7.42 15.95 -7.31
CA ALA A 18 -6.13 15.63 -7.89
C ALA A 18 -6.08 15.95 -9.40
N GLU A 19 -4.94 16.48 -9.83
CA GLU A 19 -4.60 16.58 -11.25
C GLU A 19 -4.12 15.21 -11.76
N VAL A 20 -4.76 14.70 -12.81
CA VAL A 20 -4.46 13.37 -13.36
C VAL A 20 -3.58 13.49 -14.60
N THR A 21 -2.31 13.13 -14.47
CA THR A 21 -1.39 12.94 -15.59
C THR A 21 -1.47 11.52 -16.12
N PHE A 22 -1.58 11.34 -17.45
CA PHE A 22 -1.63 10.01 -18.06
C PHE A 22 -0.24 9.45 -18.39
N SER A 23 -0.10 8.12 -18.35
CA SER A 23 1.13 7.37 -18.63
C SER A 23 0.82 6.14 -19.49
N GLY A 24 1.86 5.45 -19.96
CA GLY A 24 1.73 4.12 -20.54
C GLY A 24 1.29 3.04 -19.52
N PRO A 25 0.86 1.85 -19.98
CA PRO A 25 0.38 0.79 -19.09
C PRO A 25 1.50 0.10 -18.30
N GLN A 26 2.73 0.10 -18.79
CA GLN A 26 3.90 -0.50 -18.17
C GLN A 26 4.28 0.22 -16.87
N PHE A 27 5.10 -0.43 -16.06
CA PHE A 27 5.53 0.14 -14.77
C PHE A 27 6.55 1.26 -14.99
N GLU A 28 7.51 1.01 -15.87
CA GLU A 28 8.61 1.90 -16.23
C GLU A 28 8.07 3.23 -16.79
N ASP A 29 7.02 3.17 -17.62
CA ASP A 29 6.36 4.36 -18.17
C ASP A 29 5.80 5.27 -17.07
N ARG A 30 5.33 4.68 -15.96
CA ARG A 30 4.80 5.45 -14.83
C ARG A 30 5.92 6.10 -14.05
N GLU A 31 7.04 5.43 -13.88
CA GLU A 31 8.22 5.99 -13.21
C GLU A 31 8.77 7.18 -14.00
N VAL A 32 8.88 7.04 -15.33
CA VAL A 32 9.34 8.13 -16.21
C VAL A 32 8.40 9.33 -16.13
N VAL A 33 7.09 9.11 -16.21
CA VAL A 33 6.11 10.22 -16.11
C VAL A 33 6.11 10.84 -14.73
N ALA A 34 6.21 10.05 -13.65
CA ALA A 34 6.28 10.57 -12.29
C ALA A 34 7.54 11.40 -12.06
N ALA A 35 8.70 10.95 -12.55
CA ALA A 35 9.95 11.70 -12.47
C ALA A 35 9.86 13.03 -13.22
N LYS A 36 9.22 13.04 -14.40
CA LYS A 36 8.96 14.28 -15.15
C LYS A 36 8.09 15.26 -14.34
N VAL A 37 6.99 14.79 -13.76
CA VAL A 37 6.10 15.65 -12.94
C VAL A 37 6.85 16.23 -11.75
N VAL A 38 7.66 15.44 -11.07
CA VAL A 38 8.51 15.91 -9.95
C VAL A 38 9.46 17.00 -10.42
N ASN A 39 10.12 16.81 -11.57
CA ASN A 39 11.06 17.78 -12.12
C ASN A 39 10.36 19.10 -12.54
N ASP A 40 9.19 19.00 -13.16
CA ASP A 40 8.47 20.15 -13.71
C ASP A 40 7.75 20.98 -12.62
N THR A 41 7.31 20.34 -11.53
CA THR A 41 6.50 20.99 -10.48
C THR A 41 7.24 21.19 -9.15
N GLY A 42 8.35 20.50 -8.92
CA GLY A 42 9.01 20.42 -7.62
C GLY A 42 8.24 19.59 -6.58
N ALA A 43 7.25 18.81 -7.00
CA ALA A 43 6.45 17.97 -6.10
C ALA A 43 7.29 16.85 -5.46
N ARG A 44 6.86 16.36 -4.29
CA ARG A 44 7.45 15.18 -3.65
C ARG A 44 6.74 13.92 -4.13
N LEU A 45 7.51 12.98 -4.66
CA LEU A 45 6.99 11.65 -4.97
C LEU A 45 6.61 10.92 -3.67
N VAL A 46 5.33 10.57 -3.56
CA VAL A 46 4.83 9.68 -2.49
C VAL A 46 4.84 8.26 -3.05
N PRO A 47 5.72 7.37 -2.58
CA PRO A 47 5.73 6.00 -3.05
C PRO A 47 4.46 5.26 -2.58
N PRO A 48 4.05 4.17 -3.23
CA PRO A 48 2.88 3.39 -2.79
C PRO A 48 3.16 2.47 -1.59
N HIS A 49 4.44 2.13 -1.34
CA HIS A 49 4.89 1.26 -0.25
C HIS A 49 6.41 1.47 0.00
N GLY A 50 6.98 0.80 1.00
CA GLY A 50 8.43 0.74 1.23
C GLY A 50 9.06 2.01 1.83
N HIS A 51 8.28 3.06 2.10
CA HIS A 51 8.73 4.23 2.83
C HIS A 51 8.39 4.12 4.33
N PRO A 52 9.29 4.50 5.26
CA PRO A 52 9.04 4.42 6.70
C PRO A 52 7.69 5.03 7.12
N ASP A 53 7.39 6.24 6.66
CA ASP A 53 6.12 6.91 6.99
C ASP A 53 4.87 6.15 6.51
N ILE A 54 4.97 5.43 5.39
CA ILE A 54 3.85 4.63 4.88
C ILE A 54 3.67 3.39 5.76
N ILE A 55 4.78 2.72 6.10
CA ILE A 55 4.75 1.54 6.97
C ILE A 55 4.20 1.90 8.34
N LEU A 56 4.69 2.99 8.93
CA LEU A 56 4.24 3.50 10.22
C LEU A 56 2.78 3.96 10.16
N GLY A 57 2.36 4.61 9.08
CA GLY A 57 0.98 5.01 8.86
C GLY A 57 0.04 3.81 8.77
N GLN A 58 0.42 2.72 8.10
CA GLN A 58 -0.39 1.50 8.08
C GLN A 58 -0.41 0.78 9.43
N ALA A 59 0.67 0.89 10.22
CA ALA A 59 0.75 0.27 11.55
C ALA A 59 -0.23 0.86 12.57
N THR A 60 -0.78 2.06 12.34
CA THR A 60 -1.78 2.65 13.24
C THR A 60 -3.06 1.82 13.31
N ALA A 61 -3.44 1.14 12.22
CA ALA A 61 -4.57 0.22 12.21
C ALA A 61 -4.39 -0.93 13.22
N GLY A 62 -3.14 -1.36 13.46
CA GLY A 62 -2.82 -2.35 14.50
C GLY A 62 -3.04 -1.81 15.91
N LEU A 63 -2.72 -0.52 16.16
CA LEU A 63 -3.00 0.14 17.43
C LEU A 63 -4.51 0.31 17.66
N GLU A 64 -5.25 0.71 16.63
CA GLU A 64 -6.71 0.79 16.67
C GLU A 64 -7.35 -0.57 16.95
N PHE A 65 -6.84 -1.64 16.31
CA PHE A 65 -7.30 -3.00 16.55
C PHE A 65 -7.08 -3.44 18.01
N GLN A 66 -5.90 -3.18 18.57
CA GLN A 66 -5.59 -3.51 19.97
C GLN A 66 -6.49 -2.76 20.97
N GLN A 67 -6.92 -1.54 20.63
CA GLN A 67 -7.83 -0.76 21.46
C GLN A 67 -9.28 -1.25 21.39
N GLN A 68 -9.72 -1.71 20.22
CA GLN A 68 -11.10 -2.12 19.97
C GLN A 68 -11.38 -3.58 20.35
N VAL A 69 -10.37 -4.44 20.31
CA VAL A 69 -10.52 -5.88 20.53
C VAL A 69 -9.87 -6.29 21.84
N LYS A 70 -10.64 -6.98 22.70
CA LYS A 70 -10.06 -7.71 23.84
C LYS A 70 -9.23 -8.87 23.30
N MET A 71 -7.91 -8.74 23.37
CA MET A 71 -6.97 -9.72 22.85
C MET A 71 -7.10 -11.04 23.65
N PRO A 72 -7.50 -12.16 23.02
CA PRO A 72 -7.44 -13.47 23.65
C PRO A 72 -5.98 -13.96 23.73
N ALA A 73 -5.72 -14.99 24.54
CA ALA A 73 -4.38 -15.57 24.72
C ALA A 73 -3.74 -16.09 23.40
N SER A 74 -4.56 -16.36 22.38
CA SER A 74 -4.12 -16.71 21.04
C SER A 74 -5.05 -16.09 20.01
N PHE A 75 -4.51 -15.35 19.05
CA PHE A 75 -5.25 -14.78 17.93
C PHE A 75 -4.44 -14.93 16.62
N GLY A 76 -5.14 -15.15 15.51
CA GLY A 76 -4.55 -15.19 14.17
C GLY A 76 -5.03 -14.01 13.36
N LEU A 77 -4.11 -13.26 12.76
CA LEU A 77 -4.42 -12.15 11.88
C LEU A 77 -4.09 -12.53 10.42
N VAL A 78 -5.09 -12.42 9.55
CA VAL A 78 -4.94 -12.61 8.11
C VAL A 78 -4.82 -11.23 7.46
N LEU A 79 -3.64 -10.93 6.92
CA LEU A 79 -3.40 -9.68 6.20
C LEU A 79 -3.24 -9.96 4.69
N PRO A 80 -3.93 -9.20 3.81
CA PRO A 80 -3.63 -9.25 2.39
C PRO A 80 -2.23 -8.66 2.15
N THR A 81 -1.34 -9.46 1.57
CA THR A 81 -0.05 -8.94 1.11
C THR A 81 -0.06 -8.80 -0.41
N SER A 82 0.57 -7.73 -0.90
CA SER A 82 0.86 -7.58 -2.32
C SER A 82 2.24 -8.17 -2.60
N ALA A 83 2.36 -9.05 -3.59
CA ALA A 83 3.62 -9.65 -4.04
C ALA A 83 4.70 -8.64 -4.50
N ALA A 84 4.37 -7.34 -4.55
CA ALA A 84 5.28 -6.26 -4.97
C ALA A 84 6.47 -6.04 -4.02
N SER A 85 6.46 -6.58 -2.80
CA SER A 85 7.61 -6.50 -1.87
C SER A 85 8.75 -7.47 -2.21
N ARG A 86 8.57 -8.40 -3.17
CA ARG A 86 9.63 -9.30 -3.63
C ARG A 86 10.32 -8.72 -4.88
N PRO A 87 11.67 -8.65 -4.93
CA PRO A 87 12.37 -8.41 -6.19
C PRO A 87 11.92 -9.49 -7.21
N GLY A 88 11.23 -9.07 -8.27
CA GLY A 88 10.70 -9.97 -9.31
C GLY A 88 9.37 -10.66 -8.99
N GLY A 89 8.50 -10.09 -8.14
CA GLY A 89 7.14 -10.59 -7.91
C GLY A 89 6.15 -10.17 -9.02
N ALA A 90 5.43 -11.13 -9.60
CA ALA A 90 4.36 -10.84 -10.55
C ALA A 90 3.16 -10.16 -9.85
N PRO A 91 2.45 -9.22 -10.50
CA PRO A 91 1.25 -8.62 -9.92
C PRO A 91 0.15 -9.68 -9.77
N GLY A 92 -0.33 -9.91 -8.53
CA GLY A 92 -1.55 -10.69 -8.28
C GLY A 92 -1.47 -11.84 -7.27
N THR A 93 -0.31 -12.15 -6.69
CA THR A 93 -0.24 -13.19 -5.63
C THR A 93 -0.63 -12.60 -4.28
N VAL A 94 -1.76 -13.06 -3.73
CA VAL A 94 -2.14 -12.83 -2.33
C VAL A 94 -1.41 -13.88 -1.50
N THR A 95 -0.33 -13.49 -0.82
CA THR A 95 0.32 -14.37 0.15
C THR A 95 -0.32 -14.13 1.51
N THR A 96 -1.13 -15.08 1.98
CA THR A 96 -1.65 -15.06 3.34
C THR A 96 -0.48 -15.20 4.30
N THR A 97 -0.18 -14.13 5.04
CA THR A 97 0.73 -14.21 6.18
C THR A 97 -0.13 -14.37 7.41
N GLU A 98 -0.16 -15.58 7.98
CA GLU A 98 -0.67 -15.77 9.34
C GLU A 98 0.39 -15.28 10.32
N ILE A 99 0.11 -14.17 11.00
CA ILE A 99 0.93 -13.73 12.13
C ILE A 99 0.32 -14.32 13.40
N LEU A 100 0.89 -15.42 13.87
CA LEU A 100 0.61 -15.99 15.20
C LEU A 100 1.43 -15.22 16.24
N LEU A 101 0.86 -14.17 16.81
CA LEU A 101 1.45 -13.52 17.99
C LEU A 101 1.00 -14.31 19.22
N SER A 102 1.92 -15.10 19.79
CA SER A 102 1.72 -15.78 21.08
C SER A 102 2.11 -14.80 22.19
N ASP A 103 1.30 -14.68 23.22
CA ASP A 103 1.67 -13.93 24.41
C ASP A 103 2.81 -14.67 25.15
N GLU A 104 4.05 -14.21 24.99
CA GLU A 104 5.22 -14.79 25.67
C GLU A 104 5.24 -14.50 27.19
N THR A 105 4.34 -13.66 27.71
CA THR A 105 4.28 -13.35 29.14
C THR A 105 3.58 -14.44 29.98
N ASN A 106 2.98 -15.45 29.34
CA ASN A 106 2.23 -16.52 30.01
C ASN A 106 2.78 -17.94 29.70
N ARG A 107 4.10 -18.10 29.55
CA ARG A 107 4.73 -19.44 29.60
C ARG A 107 4.93 -19.87 31.06
N PRO A 108 4.59 -21.12 31.42
CA PRO A 108 4.83 -21.66 32.76
C PRO A 108 6.33 -21.87 33.03
#